data_AF-V6TKS2-F1
#
_entry.id   AF-V6TKS2-F1
#
_cell.length_a   1.000
_cell.length_b   1.000
_cell.length_c   1.000
_cell.angle_alpha   90.00
_cell.angle_beta   90.00
_cell.angle_gamma   90.00
#
_symmetry.space_group_name_H-M   'P 1'
#
loop_
_entity.id
_entity.type
_entity.pdbx_description
1 polymer ?
#
loop_
_entity_poly.entity_id
_entity_poly.type
_entity_poly.pdbx_seq_one_letter_code
_entity_poly.pdbx_strand_id
1 'polypeptide(L)'
;MLNVGGVFTCLSADAGNEFLAAGRSNGYSVFSLNPLQEICRRTLPSENGVRLLAIAPSLPIIAMVGGSSKVLSAQLKSACNSAESVKIRGMEHADTPELMAPNEVFILNDSSGEMLNRLKYGSCVSNISIHKSFLFVQAGTKLFIHRLSSLELIHTLTLAYTRLESSGASAVSVAVPSDDCIIIATPNSVVGSVDIHRLTQEENASEFKRKTVTISAHKTEVACFALSPDGIYLASVSSHGTKIRLYRTINGAEAGSLRRGISSAVVVSLAFDASSTRLASSSCNGTVHVFDVVACRGPSDDKHKEVRSFNTYRFAEKALKERAGLIMTSSSFWVLLESGEIHNVGFSSTANCILQSVWSLK
;
A
#
# COMPACT_ATOMS: atom_id res chain seq x y z
N MET A 1 -2.41 -0.99 2.85
CA MET A 1 -3.38 -2.02 3.24
C MET A 1 -4.79 -1.45 3.32
N LEU A 2 -5.77 -2.19 2.80
CA LEU A 2 -7.21 -1.90 2.95
C LEU A 2 -7.79 -2.87 4.00
N ASN A 3 -8.67 -2.39 4.89
CA ASN A 3 -9.45 -3.24 5.80
C ASN A 3 -10.81 -3.51 5.13
N VAL A 4 -11.19 -4.77 4.97
CA VAL A 4 -12.18 -5.20 3.97
C VAL A 4 -13.41 -5.88 4.57
N GLY A 5 -13.50 -6.00 5.91
CA GLY A 5 -14.68 -6.54 6.62
C GLY A 5 -15.30 -7.81 6.04
N GLY A 6 -14.84 -9.01 6.42
CA GLY A 6 -15.38 -10.29 5.95
C GLY A 6 -14.53 -11.50 6.36
N VAL A 7 -14.51 -12.58 5.56
CA VAL A 7 -13.57 -13.72 5.71
C VAL A 7 -12.12 -13.24 5.70
N PHE A 8 -11.86 -12.18 4.92
CA PHE A 8 -10.59 -11.47 4.92
C PHE A 8 -10.62 -10.20 5.77
N THR A 9 -9.53 -9.96 6.48
CA THR A 9 -9.35 -8.89 7.46
C THR A 9 -8.48 -7.74 6.94
N CYS A 10 -7.59 -8.00 5.98
CA CYS A 10 -6.79 -6.98 5.31
C CYS A 10 -6.31 -7.43 3.93
N LEU A 11 -5.94 -6.48 3.08
CA LEU A 11 -5.30 -6.72 1.78
C LEU A 11 -4.02 -5.90 1.63
N SER A 12 -2.97 -6.52 1.09
CA SER A 12 -1.74 -5.84 0.66
C SER A 12 -1.21 -6.44 -0.63
N ALA A 13 -0.85 -5.58 -1.59
CA ALA A 13 0.02 -5.97 -2.68
C ALA A 13 1.48 -5.98 -2.23
N ASP A 14 2.30 -6.74 -2.95
CA ASP A 14 3.75 -6.58 -2.90
C ASP A 14 4.18 -5.30 -3.67
N ALA A 15 5.42 -4.86 -3.45
CA ALA A 15 5.93 -3.63 -4.08
C ALA A 15 6.09 -3.74 -5.63
N GLY A 16 6.11 -4.95 -6.19
CA GLY A 16 6.17 -5.21 -7.63
C GLY A 16 4.81 -5.22 -8.32
N ASN A 17 3.70 -5.21 -7.57
CA ASN A 17 2.34 -5.35 -8.08
C ASN A 17 2.10 -6.69 -8.81
N GLU A 18 2.74 -7.76 -8.35
CA GLU A 18 2.61 -9.12 -8.91
C GLU A 18 1.78 -10.04 -8.01
N PHE A 19 1.84 -9.83 -6.71
CA PHE A 19 1.17 -10.64 -5.71
C PHE A 19 0.25 -9.78 -4.84
N LEU A 20 -0.89 -10.37 -4.47
CA LEU A 20 -1.83 -9.84 -3.51
C LEU A 20 -1.92 -10.81 -2.35
N ALA A 21 -1.69 -10.37 -1.13
CA ALA A 21 -2.01 -11.15 0.05
C ALA A 21 -3.20 -10.59 0.80
N ALA A 22 -3.93 -11.52 1.39
CA ALA A 22 -5.15 -11.28 2.10
C ALA A 22 -5.08 -11.94 3.48
N GLY A 23 -5.19 -11.13 4.52
CA GLY A 23 -5.25 -11.60 5.90
C GLY A 23 -6.62 -12.21 6.15
N ARG A 24 -6.68 -13.25 6.97
CA ARG A 24 -7.89 -13.97 7.35
C ARG A 24 -8.00 -13.99 8.86
N SER A 25 -9.19 -14.32 9.36
CA SER A 25 -9.43 -14.52 10.80
C SER A 25 -8.59 -15.65 11.41
N ASN A 26 -8.15 -16.60 10.60
CA ASN A 26 -7.37 -17.77 11.03
C ASN A 26 -6.08 -17.96 10.22
N GLY A 27 -5.54 -16.91 9.60
CA GLY A 27 -4.29 -17.00 8.82
C GLY A 27 -4.23 -16.01 7.67
N TYR A 28 -3.70 -16.42 6.53
CA TYR A 28 -3.63 -15.59 5.33
C TYR A 28 -3.71 -16.42 4.04
N SER A 29 -3.87 -15.73 2.93
CA SER A 29 -3.80 -16.27 1.57
C SER A 29 -2.96 -15.34 0.70
N VAL A 30 -2.25 -15.89 -0.28
CA VAL A 30 -1.49 -15.16 -1.30
C VAL A 30 -2.02 -15.53 -2.67
N PHE A 31 -2.21 -14.53 -3.51
CA PHE A 31 -2.73 -14.62 -4.86
C PHE A 31 -1.69 -14.07 -5.84
N SER A 32 -1.42 -14.80 -6.91
CA SER A 32 -0.82 -14.20 -8.12
C SER A 32 -1.86 -13.29 -8.75
N LEU A 33 -1.45 -12.15 -9.33
CA LEU A 33 -2.36 -11.24 -10.04
C LEU A 33 -2.47 -11.54 -11.54
N ASN A 34 -1.56 -12.33 -12.11
CA ASN A 34 -1.51 -12.59 -13.56
C ASN A 34 -1.35 -14.10 -13.86
N PRO A 35 -2.45 -14.86 -14.02
CA PRO A 35 -3.85 -14.48 -13.73
C PRO A 35 -4.13 -14.46 -12.21
N LEU A 36 -5.29 -13.90 -11.81
CA LEU A 36 -5.70 -13.93 -10.40
C LEU A 36 -5.94 -15.37 -9.95
N GLN A 37 -5.04 -15.87 -9.11
CA GLN A 37 -5.11 -17.24 -8.62
C GLN A 37 -4.51 -17.33 -7.22
N GLU A 38 -5.20 -18.01 -6.30
CA GLU A 38 -4.64 -18.32 -4.98
C GLU A 38 -3.49 -19.33 -5.15
N ILE A 39 -2.29 -18.90 -4.78
CA ILE A 39 -1.06 -19.71 -4.86
C ILE A 39 -0.69 -20.30 -3.50
N CYS A 40 -1.09 -19.65 -2.41
CA CYS A 40 -0.78 -20.08 -1.06
C CYS A 40 -1.93 -19.76 -0.12
N ARG A 41 -2.25 -20.72 0.78
CA ARG A 41 -3.18 -20.54 1.89
C ARG A 41 -2.56 -21.13 3.15
N ARG A 42 -2.40 -20.31 4.17
CA ARG A 42 -1.79 -20.71 5.45
C ARG A 42 -2.74 -20.45 6.60
N THR A 43 -3.01 -21.49 7.38
CA THR A 43 -3.77 -21.38 8.63
C THR A 43 -2.78 -21.19 9.78
N LEU A 44 -3.01 -20.16 10.59
CA LEU A 44 -2.19 -19.86 11.75
C LEU A 44 -2.88 -20.37 13.03
N PRO A 45 -2.12 -20.72 14.08
CA PRO A 45 -2.69 -21.17 15.35
C PRO A 45 -3.49 -20.10 16.11
N SER A 46 -3.34 -18.82 15.76
CA SER A 46 -3.91 -17.71 16.54
C SER A 46 -5.37 -17.43 16.16
N GLU A 47 -6.26 -17.32 17.16
CA GLU A 47 -7.65 -16.89 16.97
C GLU A 47 -7.81 -15.39 16.68
N ASN A 48 -6.73 -14.61 16.83
CA ASN A 48 -6.76 -13.16 16.70
C ASN A 48 -6.68 -12.67 15.25
N GLY A 49 -6.56 -13.55 14.25
CA GLY A 49 -6.49 -13.19 12.84
C GLY A 49 -5.34 -12.25 12.45
N VAL A 50 -5.15 -12.08 11.14
CA VAL A 50 -4.09 -11.23 10.59
C VAL A 50 -4.65 -9.84 10.29
N ARG A 51 -4.29 -8.83 11.07
CA ARG A 51 -4.78 -7.45 10.89
C ARG A 51 -3.99 -6.68 9.84
N LEU A 52 -2.69 -6.89 9.78
CA LEU A 52 -1.81 -6.29 8.78
C LEU A 52 -0.89 -7.37 8.22
N LEU A 53 -0.52 -7.25 6.96
CA LEU A 53 0.45 -8.12 6.31
C LEU A 53 1.21 -7.37 5.20
N ALA A 54 2.42 -7.82 4.92
CA ALA A 54 3.22 -7.38 3.77
C ALA A 54 4.02 -8.58 3.25
N ILE A 55 4.16 -8.69 1.93
CA ILE A 55 4.92 -9.76 1.28
C ILE A 55 6.16 -9.16 0.62
N ALA A 56 7.27 -9.87 0.70
CA ALA A 56 8.46 -9.56 -0.08
C ALA A 56 8.24 -9.93 -1.57
N PRO A 57 8.57 -9.06 -2.53
CA PRO A 57 8.36 -9.33 -3.96
C PRO A 57 9.09 -10.55 -4.52
N SER A 58 10.28 -10.85 -4.00
CA SER A 58 11.20 -11.86 -4.59
C SER A 58 11.73 -12.86 -3.57
N LEU A 59 11.26 -12.79 -2.33
CA LEU A 59 11.67 -13.69 -1.25
C LEU A 59 10.40 -14.33 -0.66
N PRO A 60 10.47 -15.57 -0.18
CA PRO A 60 9.34 -16.22 0.49
C PRO A 60 9.15 -15.66 1.91
N ILE A 61 9.22 -14.34 2.09
CA ILE A 61 9.10 -13.68 3.39
C ILE A 61 7.77 -12.96 3.44
N ILE A 62 7.02 -13.22 4.52
CA ILE A 62 5.81 -12.48 4.86
C ILE A 62 5.97 -11.88 6.26
N ALA A 63 5.68 -10.58 6.37
CA ALA A 63 5.59 -9.89 7.64
C ALA A 63 4.11 -9.71 7.99
N MET A 64 3.74 -9.94 9.24
CA MET A 64 2.35 -9.88 9.68
C MET A 64 2.20 -9.31 11.08
N VAL A 65 1.06 -8.66 11.32
CA VAL A 65 0.66 -8.17 12.64
C VAL A 65 -0.72 -8.75 12.95
N GLY A 66 -0.86 -9.32 14.14
CA GLY A 66 -2.12 -9.84 14.62
C GLY A 66 -3.01 -8.78 15.25
N GLY A 67 -4.03 -9.24 15.97
CA GLY A 67 -4.97 -8.37 16.66
C GLY A 67 -6.06 -7.84 15.73
N SER A 68 -6.67 -8.73 14.93
CA SER A 68 -7.99 -8.47 14.36
C SER A 68 -8.92 -7.96 15.47
N SER A 69 -9.88 -7.15 15.05
CA SER A 69 -10.91 -6.45 15.83
C SER A 69 -11.75 -7.32 16.77
N LYS A 70 -11.40 -8.59 16.96
CA LYS A 70 -11.98 -9.58 17.86
C LYS A 70 -11.35 -9.63 19.26
N VAL A 71 -10.48 -8.69 19.63
CA VAL A 71 -10.34 -8.36 21.08
C VAL A 71 -11.64 -7.72 21.62
N LEU A 72 -12.62 -7.39 20.74
CA LEU A 72 -14.04 -7.20 21.09
C LEU A 72 -14.90 -8.49 21.05
N SER A 73 -14.39 -9.65 20.58
CA SER A 73 -15.12 -10.93 20.63
C SER A 73 -14.83 -11.77 21.87
N ALA A 74 -14.10 -11.23 22.86
CA ALA A 74 -14.33 -11.63 24.24
C ALA A 74 -15.82 -11.44 24.64
N GLN A 75 -16.60 -10.67 23.86
CA GLN A 75 -18.05 -10.52 23.97
C GLN A 75 -18.87 -11.45 23.04
N LEU A 76 -18.26 -12.34 22.23
CA LEU A 76 -18.95 -13.36 21.40
C LEU A 76 -18.71 -14.79 21.93
N LYS A 77 -18.99 -14.98 23.22
CA LYS A 77 -19.84 -16.06 23.75
C LYS A 77 -19.72 -17.45 23.10
N SER A 78 -19.25 -18.42 23.87
CA SER A 78 -20.01 -19.60 24.35
C SER A 78 -20.92 -20.42 23.40
N ALA A 79 -20.88 -20.29 22.08
CA ALA A 79 -21.78 -21.04 21.20
C ALA A 79 -21.30 -21.09 19.75
N CYS A 80 -20.64 -22.17 19.35
CA CYS A 80 -21.11 -22.99 18.22
C CYS A 80 -20.21 -24.20 17.98
N ASN A 81 -20.85 -25.36 17.93
CA ASN A 81 -20.26 -26.67 17.67
C ASN A 81 -19.88 -26.85 16.20
N SER A 82 -18.87 -27.70 16.01
CA SER A 82 -18.61 -28.56 14.85
C SER A 82 -18.65 -27.91 13.45
N ALA A 83 -17.47 -27.63 12.91
CA ALA A 83 -17.22 -27.71 11.48
C ALA A 83 -15.86 -28.39 11.28
N GLU A 84 -15.85 -29.53 10.59
CA GLU A 84 -14.65 -30.25 10.20
C GLU A 84 -13.77 -29.38 9.31
N SER A 85 -12.51 -29.19 9.72
CA SER A 85 -11.50 -28.48 8.94
C SER A 85 -10.82 -29.44 7.97
N VAL A 86 -10.89 -29.12 6.67
CA VAL A 86 -10.11 -29.81 5.64
C VAL A 86 -8.63 -29.51 5.88
N LYS A 87 -7.84 -30.54 6.21
CA LYS A 87 -6.38 -30.45 6.44
C LYS A 87 -5.67 -30.19 5.10
N ILE A 88 -5.41 -28.91 4.80
CA ILE A 88 -4.51 -28.48 3.72
C ILE A 88 -3.23 -27.99 4.37
N ARG A 89 -2.11 -28.71 4.13
CA ARG A 89 -0.73 -28.48 4.63
C ARG A 89 -0.67 -27.61 5.90
N GLY A 90 -0.88 -28.23 7.06
CA GLY A 90 -0.62 -27.59 8.34
C GLY A 90 0.87 -27.30 8.51
N MET A 91 1.19 -26.12 9.03
CA MET A 91 2.51 -25.88 9.61
C MET A 91 2.54 -26.58 10.97
N GLU A 92 3.56 -27.38 11.25
CA GLU A 92 3.86 -27.78 12.62
C GLU A 92 4.60 -26.62 13.28
N HIS A 93 4.06 -26.13 14.40
CA HIS A 93 4.70 -25.12 15.24
C HIS A 93 4.92 -25.75 16.61
N ALA A 94 6.03 -25.40 17.26
CA ALA A 94 6.35 -25.84 18.61
C ALA A 94 5.28 -25.36 19.61
N ASP A 95 4.43 -26.28 20.04
CA ASP A 95 3.65 -26.42 21.29
C ASP A 95 3.09 -25.21 22.07
N THR A 96 2.97 -24.00 21.49
CA THR A 96 2.08 -22.96 22.07
C THR A 96 1.41 -22.10 20.99
N PRO A 97 0.09 -21.82 21.10
CA PRO A 97 -0.55 -20.81 20.25
C PRO A 97 -0.12 -19.42 20.72
N GLU A 98 1.03 -18.94 20.22
CA GLU A 98 1.48 -17.58 20.54
C GLU A 98 0.49 -16.55 20.00
N LEU A 99 -0.12 -15.81 20.93
CA LEU A 99 -1.09 -14.77 20.63
C LEU A 99 -0.39 -13.63 19.87
N MET A 100 -0.77 -13.41 18.61
CA MET A 100 -0.17 -12.34 17.82
C MET A 100 -0.61 -10.95 18.33
N ALA A 101 0.32 -10.20 18.93
CA ALA A 101 0.06 -8.90 19.53
C ALA A 101 0.00 -7.76 18.48
N PRO A 102 -0.78 -6.69 18.72
CA PRO A 102 -0.94 -5.59 17.77
C PRO A 102 0.29 -4.67 17.65
N ASN A 103 1.27 -4.81 18.55
CA ASN A 103 2.53 -4.04 18.57
C ASN A 103 3.75 -4.88 18.16
N GLU A 104 3.52 -6.04 17.55
CA GLU A 104 4.58 -6.96 17.13
C GLU A 104 4.41 -7.34 15.67
N VAL A 105 5.54 -7.44 14.97
CA VAL A 105 5.60 -7.91 13.59
C VAL A 105 6.24 -9.29 13.60
N PHE A 106 5.46 -10.28 13.21
CA PHE A 106 5.89 -11.66 13.00
C PHE A 106 6.42 -11.79 11.58
N ILE A 107 7.62 -12.33 11.44
CA ILE A 107 8.29 -12.51 10.15
C ILE A 107 8.42 -14.00 9.92
N LEU A 108 7.80 -14.48 8.86
CA LEU A 108 7.73 -15.89 8.52
C LEU A 108 8.36 -16.13 7.15
N ASN A 109 8.93 -17.32 7.01
CA ASN A 109 9.19 -17.89 5.69
C ASN A 109 7.92 -18.62 5.22
N ASP A 110 7.25 -18.13 4.19
CA ASP A 110 6.01 -18.73 3.67
C ASP A 110 6.25 -20.11 3.02
N SER A 111 7.46 -20.37 2.52
CA SER A 111 7.78 -21.65 1.88
C SER A 111 7.91 -22.79 2.90
N SER A 112 8.61 -22.55 4.02
CA SER A 112 8.82 -23.54 5.09
C SER A 112 7.75 -23.46 6.19
N GLY A 113 7.09 -22.31 6.34
CA GLY A 113 6.22 -22.00 7.48
C GLY A 113 6.97 -21.61 8.75
N GLU A 114 8.30 -21.49 8.69
CA GLU A 114 9.13 -21.19 9.85
C GLU A 114 8.99 -19.73 10.29
N MET A 115 8.92 -19.51 11.60
CA MET A 115 9.04 -18.18 12.21
C MET A 115 10.51 -17.74 12.19
N LEU A 116 10.83 -16.78 11.34
CA LEU A 116 12.19 -16.24 11.21
C LEU A 116 12.51 -15.27 12.36
N ASN A 117 11.57 -14.39 12.72
CA ASN A 117 11.78 -13.41 13.79
C ASN A 117 10.47 -12.78 14.28
N ARG A 118 10.54 -12.10 15.43
CA ARG A 118 9.46 -11.34 16.05
C ARG A 118 9.98 -9.98 16.49
N LEU A 119 9.60 -8.92 15.77
CA LEU A 119 10.00 -7.55 16.07
C LEU A 119 8.96 -6.89 16.96
N LYS A 120 9.38 -6.35 18.11
CA LYS A 120 8.49 -5.70 19.09
C LYS A 120 8.63 -4.20 19.09
N TYR A 121 7.49 -3.50 19.07
CA TYR A 121 7.42 -2.04 19.04
C TYR A 121 6.73 -1.49 20.29
N GLY A 122 7.09 -0.27 20.69
CA GLY A 122 6.51 0.41 21.84
C GLY A 122 5.09 0.93 21.63
N SER A 123 4.51 0.75 20.45
CA SER A 123 3.16 1.18 20.09
C SER A 123 2.54 0.19 19.12
N CYS A 124 1.20 0.20 19.01
CA CYS A 124 0.51 -0.60 18.01
C CYS A 124 1.01 -0.26 16.61
N VAL A 125 1.29 -1.30 15.83
CA VAL A 125 1.68 -1.17 14.44
C VAL A 125 0.45 -0.77 13.65
N SER A 126 0.57 0.31 12.88
CA SER A 126 -0.49 0.87 12.06
C SER A 126 -0.32 0.53 10.57
N ASN A 127 0.90 0.32 10.13
CA ASN A 127 1.21 -0.05 8.75
C ASN A 127 2.52 -0.85 8.66
N ILE A 128 2.59 -1.77 7.72
CA ILE A 128 3.81 -2.49 7.34
C ILE A 128 3.92 -2.57 5.82
N SER A 129 5.13 -2.48 5.29
CA SER A 129 5.38 -2.74 3.88
C SER A 129 6.79 -3.29 3.68
N ILE A 130 6.96 -4.10 2.64
CA ILE A 130 8.27 -4.63 2.25
C ILE A 130 8.56 -4.13 0.84
N HIS A 131 9.71 -3.50 0.66
CA HIS A 131 10.18 -3.00 -0.64
C HIS A 131 11.63 -3.39 -0.82
N LYS A 132 11.92 -4.24 -1.82
CA LYS A 132 13.26 -4.79 -2.08
C LYS A 132 13.89 -5.35 -0.80
N SER A 133 15.05 -4.83 -0.41
CA SER A 133 15.85 -5.27 0.73
C SER A 133 15.42 -4.66 2.07
N PHE A 134 14.25 -4.03 2.17
CA PHE A 134 13.81 -3.31 3.36
C PHE A 134 12.40 -3.65 3.84
N LEU A 135 12.25 -3.72 5.16
CA LEU A 135 10.98 -3.79 5.86
C LEU A 135 10.70 -2.43 6.52
N PHE A 136 9.54 -1.85 6.23
CA PHE A 136 9.05 -0.61 6.81
C PHE A 136 7.94 -0.91 7.79
N VAL A 137 8.06 -0.41 9.01
CA VAL A 137 7.06 -0.61 10.07
C VAL A 137 6.67 0.73 10.68
N GLN A 138 5.41 1.10 10.55
CA GLN A 138 4.87 2.30 11.19
C GLN A 138 4.21 1.90 12.52
N ALA A 139 4.71 2.44 13.62
CA ALA A 139 4.15 2.23 14.95
C ALA A 139 4.15 3.55 15.74
N GLY A 140 2.97 3.96 16.21
CA GLY A 140 2.78 5.29 16.79
C GLY A 140 3.14 6.39 15.77
N THR A 141 3.96 7.36 16.20
CA THR A 141 4.46 8.46 15.37
C THR A 141 5.81 8.15 14.71
N LYS A 142 6.22 6.88 14.65
CA LYS A 142 7.53 6.49 14.10
C LYS A 142 7.37 5.54 12.94
N LEU A 143 8.23 5.71 11.94
CA LEU A 143 8.48 4.76 10.86
C LEU A 143 9.87 4.15 11.10
N PHE A 144 9.89 2.87 11.39
CA PHE A 144 11.08 2.05 11.56
C PHE A 144 11.44 1.40 10.23
N ILE A 145 12.72 1.46 9.86
CA ILE A 145 13.24 0.92 8.61
C ILE A 145 14.26 -0.15 8.96
N HIS A 146 13.95 -1.39 8.62
CA HIS A 146 14.79 -2.54 8.89
C HIS A 146 15.39 -3.09 7.60
N ARG A 147 16.62 -3.60 7.66
CA ARG A 147 17.18 -4.41 6.58
C ARG A 147 16.46 -5.74 6.56
N LEU A 148 15.91 -6.17 5.43
CA LEU A 148 15.10 -7.39 5.38
C LEU A 148 15.94 -8.65 5.64
N SER A 149 17.21 -8.67 5.22
CA SER A 149 18.10 -9.84 5.37
C SER A 149 18.57 -10.08 6.80
N SER A 150 18.93 -9.02 7.54
CA SER A 150 19.41 -9.12 8.92
C SER A 150 18.33 -8.76 9.97
N LEU A 151 17.26 -8.10 9.55
CA LEU A 151 16.19 -7.53 10.39
C LEU A 151 16.67 -6.44 11.36
N GLU A 152 17.90 -5.98 11.19
CA GLU A 152 18.47 -4.87 11.96
C GLU A 152 17.77 -3.56 11.62
N LEU A 153 17.56 -2.74 12.64
CA LEU A 153 17.03 -1.40 12.49
C LEU A 153 18.10 -0.48 11.89
N ILE A 154 17.84 0.03 10.69
CA ILE A 154 18.75 0.92 9.96
C ILE A 154 18.48 2.38 10.31
N HIS A 155 17.22 2.77 10.35
CA HIS A 155 16.83 4.16 10.54
C HIS A 155 15.44 4.26 11.14
N THR A 156 15.20 5.34 11.88
CA THR A 156 13.88 5.68 12.43
C THR A 156 13.51 7.11 12.04
N LEU A 157 12.37 7.27 11.38
CA LEU A 157 11.81 8.57 11.03
C LEU A 157 10.62 8.89 11.92
N THR A 158 10.64 10.07 12.56
CA THR A 158 9.48 10.57 13.30
C THR A 158 8.53 11.28 12.34
N LEU A 159 7.28 10.83 12.32
CA LEU A 159 6.20 11.36 11.50
C LEU A 159 5.44 12.44 12.28
N ALA A 160 5.17 13.57 11.64
CA ALA A 160 4.28 14.59 12.20
C ALA A 160 2.82 14.10 12.27
N TYR A 161 2.40 13.28 11.31
CA TYR A 161 1.05 12.74 11.19
C TYR A 161 1.08 11.26 10.80
N THR A 162 0.08 10.50 11.24
CA THR A 162 0.02 9.06 11.01
C THR A 162 -1.10 8.64 10.04
N ARG A 163 -2.00 9.56 9.67
CA ARG A 163 -3.05 9.38 8.66
C ARG A 163 -3.42 10.73 8.03
N LEU A 164 -3.80 10.72 6.75
CA LEU A 164 -4.39 11.88 6.07
C LEU A 164 -5.90 11.95 6.36
N GLU A 165 -6.37 13.05 6.95
CA GLU A 165 -7.74 13.15 7.46
C GLU A 165 -8.81 13.02 6.37
N SER A 166 -8.65 13.77 5.27
CA SER A 166 -9.65 13.86 4.21
C SER A 166 -9.86 12.57 3.41
N SER A 167 -8.82 11.78 3.19
CA SER A 167 -8.91 10.55 2.40
C SER A 167 -8.83 9.28 3.25
N GLY A 168 -8.32 9.31 4.47
CA GLY A 168 -7.98 8.12 5.25
C GLY A 168 -6.83 7.26 4.65
N ALA A 169 -6.11 7.77 3.65
CA ALA A 169 -4.95 7.10 3.05
C ALA A 169 -3.77 7.03 4.02
N SER A 170 -2.80 6.16 3.71
CA SER A 170 -1.54 6.07 4.45
C SER A 170 -0.84 7.43 4.47
N ALA A 171 -0.34 7.84 5.63
CA ALA A 171 0.50 9.03 5.76
C ALA A 171 1.95 8.79 5.31
N VAL A 172 2.27 7.61 4.78
CA VAL A 172 3.63 7.32 4.29
C VAL A 172 3.53 6.64 2.94
N SER A 173 4.30 7.14 1.98
CA SER A 173 4.60 6.48 0.71
C SER A 173 6.10 6.25 0.63
N VAL A 174 6.51 5.09 0.12
CA VAL A 174 7.91 4.65 0.07
C VAL A 174 8.24 4.18 -1.34
N ALA A 175 9.41 4.55 -1.83
CA ALA A 175 10.05 3.98 -3.00
C ALA A 175 11.50 3.63 -2.68
N VAL A 176 11.98 2.51 -3.21
CA VAL A 176 13.36 2.04 -3.04
C VAL A 176 13.99 1.89 -4.44
N PRO A 177 14.53 2.96 -5.04
CA PRO A 177 15.15 2.89 -6.36
C PRO A 177 16.36 1.95 -6.42
N SER A 178 17.13 1.88 -5.33
CA SER A 178 18.29 0.98 -5.16
C SER A 178 18.47 0.67 -3.67
N ASP A 179 19.31 -0.31 -3.35
CA ASP A 179 19.56 -0.67 -1.95
C ASP A 179 20.24 0.46 -1.15
N ASP A 180 21.01 1.31 -1.83
CA ASP A 180 21.65 2.47 -1.18
C ASP A 180 20.78 3.73 -1.18
N CYS A 181 19.53 3.67 -1.67
CA CYS A 181 18.65 4.82 -1.76
C CYS A 181 17.20 4.48 -1.43
N ILE A 182 16.69 5.10 -0.36
CA ILE A 182 15.29 5.03 0.05
C ILE A 182 14.68 6.42 -0.06
N ILE A 183 13.50 6.53 -0.66
CA ILE A 183 12.73 7.78 -0.75
C ILE A 183 11.42 7.57 -0.01
N ILE A 184 11.11 8.51 0.89
CA ILE A 184 9.93 8.45 1.76
C ILE A 184 9.22 9.79 1.65
N ALA A 185 7.93 9.76 1.34
CA ALA A 185 7.08 10.93 1.37
C ALA A 185 6.16 10.89 2.59
N THR A 186 6.04 12.01 3.30
CA THR A 186 5.21 12.15 4.51
C THR A 186 4.49 13.50 4.55
N PRO A 187 3.31 13.61 5.19
CA PRO A 187 2.65 14.88 5.41
C PRO A 187 3.54 15.81 6.25
N ASN A 188 3.47 17.10 5.96
CA ASN A 188 4.08 18.15 6.76
C ASN A 188 3.01 18.86 7.60
N SER A 189 3.41 19.55 8.68
CA SER A 189 2.49 20.34 9.53
C SER A 189 1.93 21.57 8.85
N VAL A 190 2.59 22.05 7.81
CA VAL A 190 2.08 23.10 6.93
C VAL A 190 1.04 22.50 6.00
N VAL A 191 -0.19 23.04 6.05
CA VAL A 191 -1.32 22.62 5.21
C VAL A 191 -0.91 22.57 3.74
N GLY A 192 -1.27 21.46 3.08
CA GLY A 192 -1.01 21.26 1.66
C GLY A 192 0.44 20.96 1.32
N SER A 193 1.33 20.83 2.31
CA SER A 193 2.75 20.51 2.09
C SER A 193 3.06 19.03 2.34
N VAL A 194 4.06 18.51 1.62
CA VAL A 194 4.58 17.14 1.75
C VAL A 194 6.09 17.21 1.90
N ASP A 195 6.65 16.44 2.83
CA ASP A 195 8.08 16.26 2.95
C ASP A 195 8.53 15.03 2.15
N ILE A 196 9.63 15.18 1.43
CA ILE A 196 10.33 14.10 0.73
C ILE A 196 11.65 13.89 1.44
N HIS A 197 11.80 12.76 2.11
CA HIS A 197 13.03 12.32 2.75
C HIS A 197 13.75 11.36 1.81
N ARG A 198 14.97 11.71 1.42
CA ARG A 198 15.89 10.83 0.71
C ARG A 198 16.95 10.35 1.70
N LEU A 199 16.98 9.03 1.91
CA LEU A 199 18.01 8.35 2.67
C LEU A 199 19.00 7.74 1.67
N THR A 200 20.26 8.14 1.74
CA THR A 200 21.33 7.59 0.90
C THR A 200 22.44 7.00 1.75
N GLN A 201 22.90 5.81 1.39
CA GLN A 201 24.11 5.20 1.95
C GLN A 201 25.28 5.52 1.01
N GLU A 202 26.29 6.23 1.52
CA GLU A 202 27.52 6.52 0.77
C GLU A 202 28.46 5.29 0.84
N GLU A 203 29.33 5.11 -0.16
CA GLU A 203 30.31 4.01 -0.14
C GLU A 203 31.18 4.10 1.12
N ASN A 204 31.29 2.98 1.85
CA ASN A 204 31.99 2.84 3.14
C ASN A 204 31.33 3.52 4.36
N ALA A 205 30.14 4.11 4.21
CA ALA A 205 29.37 4.62 5.36
C ALA A 205 28.50 3.52 5.96
N SER A 206 28.56 3.37 7.29
CA SER A 206 27.70 2.43 8.04
C SER A 206 26.26 2.94 8.20
N GLU A 207 26.04 4.25 8.05
CA GLU A 207 24.75 4.89 8.32
C GLU A 207 24.15 5.56 7.07
N PHE A 208 22.82 5.61 7.03
CA PHE A 208 22.09 6.34 5.99
C PHE A 208 22.05 7.83 6.31
N LYS A 209 22.46 8.65 5.35
CA LYS A 209 22.33 10.11 5.42
C LYS A 209 20.95 10.53 4.93
N ARG A 210 20.26 11.37 5.72
CA ARG A 210 18.95 11.92 5.36
C ARG A 210 19.06 13.32 4.78
N LYS A 211 18.47 13.53 3.60
CA LYS A 211 18.16 14.85 3.04
C LYS A 211 16.64 15.00 2.93
N THR A 212 16.10 16.11 3.42
CA THR A 212 14.66 16.41 3.33
C THR A 212 14.44 17.59 2.39
N VAL A 213 13.42 17.49 1.54
CA VAL A 213 12.88 18.60 0.75
C VAL A 213 11.39 18.72 1.04
N THR A 214 10.93 19.90 1.41
CA THR A 214 9.51 20.20 1.61
C THR A 214 8.93 20.79 0.34
N ILE A 215 7.81 20.24 -0.13
CA ILE A 215 7.06 20.79 -1.27
C ILE A 215 5.75 21.42 -0.78
N SER A 216 5.48 22.66 -1.17
CA SER A 216 4.18 23.31 -0.97
C SER A 216 3.21 22.86 -2.05
N ALA A 217 2.73 21.63 -1.91
CA ALA A 217 2.09 20.91 -3.00
C ALA A 217 0.74 21.50 -3.40
N HIS A 218 -0.07 21.92 -2.43
CA HIS A 218 -1.45 22.41 -2.63
C HIS A 218 -1.79 23.55 -1.67
N LYS A 219 -2.81 24.34 -1.99
CA LYS A 219 -3.32 25.41 -1.10
C LYS A 219 -4.21 24.87 0.02
N THR A 220 -4.79 23.69 -0.19
CA THR A 220 -5.62 22.97 0.78
C THR A 220 -4.92 21.68 1.17
N GLU A 221 -5.47 20.97 2.16
CA GLU A 221 -4.95 19.69 2.63
C GLU A 221 -4.65 18.71 1.49
N VAL A 222 -3.54 17.98 1.66
CA VAL A 222 -3.19 16.86 0.77
C VAL A 222 -4.10 15.69 1.12
N ALA A 223 -4.92 15.27 0.17
CA ALA A 223 -5.77 14.10 0.33
C ALA A 223 -4.97 12.82 0.15
N CYS A 224 -4.14 12.73 -0.88
CA CYS A 224 -3.37 11.52 -1.15
C CYS A 224 -2.05 11.89 -1.83
N PHE A 225 -1.04 11.04 -1.67
CA PHE A 225 0.19 11.12 -2.44
C PHE A 225 0.79 9.72 -2.61
N ALA A 226 1.58 9.54 -3.67
CA ALA A 226 2.26 8.29 -3.98
C ALA A 226 3.59 8.58 -4.66
N LEU A 227 4.66 7.91 -4.24
CA LEU A 227 5.93 7.86 -4.95
C LEU A 227 5.84 6.89 -6.12
N SER A 228 6.50 7.21 -7.23
CA SER A 228 6.74 6.26 -8.31
C SER A 228 7.76 5.20 -7.87
N PRO A 229 7.65 3.93 -8.32
CA PRO A 229 8.62 2.88 -7.99
C PRO A 229 10.08 3.21 -8.33
N ASP A 230 10.33 3.95 -9.42
CA ASP A 230 11.66 4.47 -9.78
C ASP A 230 12.15 5.60 -8.86
N GLY A 231 11.28 6.08 -7.97
CA GLY A 231 11.53 7.15 -7.02
C GLY A 231 11.77 8.51 -7.67
N ILE A 232 11.50 8.70 -8.96
CA ILE A 232 11.72 9.98 -9.65
C ILE A 232 10.61 10.97 -9.32
N TYR A 233 9.37 10.49 -9.17
CA TYR A 233 8.20 11.32 -9.00
C TYR A 233 7.49 11.09 -7.67
N LEU A 234 6.96 12.17 -7.12
CA LEU A 234 5.88 12.17 -6.15
C LEU A 234 4.63 12.71 -6.83
N ALA A 235 3.58 11.91 -6.93
CA ALA A 235 2.23 12.38 -7.24
C ALA A 235 1.53 12.82 -5.96
N SER A 236 0.88 13.97 -5.97
CA SER A 236 0.08 14.46 -4.83
C SER A 236 -1.23 15.07 -5.30
N VAL A 237 -2.26 14.98 -4.48
CA VAL A 237 -3.59 15.48 -4.80
C VAL A 237 -4.22 16.10 -3.57
N SER A 238 -4.91 17.23 -3.75
CA SER A 238 -5.57 17.94 -2.66
C SER A 238 -6.93 17.34 -2.31
N SER A 239 -7.53 17.83 -1.23
CA SER A 239 -8.91 17.54 -0.83
C SER A 239 -9.97 17.85 -1.89
N HIS A 240 -9.71 18.80 -2.80
CA HIS A 240 -10.59 19.04 -3.95
C HIS A 240 -10.42 17.99 -5.06
N GLY A 241 -9.21 17.45 -5.20
CA GLY A 241 -8.87 16.35 -6.07
C GLY A 241 -8.96 16.58 -7.59
N THR A 242 -9.22 17.80 -8.06
CA THR A 242 -9.44 18.07 -9.50
C THR A 242 -8.17 17.95 -10.34
N LYS A 243 -7.01 18.26 -9.74
CA LYS A 243 -5.67 18.09 -10.31
C LYS A 243 -4.81 17.24 -9.39
N ILE A 244 -4.06 16.32 -9.97
CA ILE A 244 -2.93 15.65 -9.33
C ILE A 244 -1.68 16.38 -9.81
N ARG A 245 -0.74 16.69 -8.92
CA ARG A 245 0.53 17.33 -9.26
C ARG A 245 1.67 16.35 -9.14
N LEU A 246 2.62 16.41 -10.08
CA LEU A 246 3.82 15.60 -10.10
C LEU A 246 5.01 16.46 -9.71
N TYR A 247 5.83 15.97 -8.78
CA TYR A 247 7.03 16.63 -8.31
C TYR A 247 8.24 15.72 -8.48
N ARG A 248 9.37 16.27 -8.91
CA ARG A 248 10.65 15.54 -8.93
C ARG A 248 11.15 15.39 -7.50
N THR A 249 11.43 14.17 -7.06
CA THR A 249 11.86 13.88 -5.68
C THR A 249 13.25 14.42 -5.36
N ILE A 250 14.11 14.61 -6.37
CA ILE A 250 15.50 15.03 -6.20
C ILE A 250 15.64 16.46 -5.65
N ASN A 251 14.70 17.34 -6.02
CA ASN A 251 14.76 18.78 -5.71
C ASN A 251 13.40 19.40 -5.38
N GLY A 252 12.30 18.63 -5.41
CA GLY A 252 10.95 19.12 -5.15
C GLY A 252 10.35 19.98 -6.26
N ALA A 253 10.97 20.04 -7.44
CA ALA A 253 10.45 20.84 -8.56
C ALA A 253 9.16 20.23 -9.15
N GLU A 254 8.15 21.05 -9.42
CA GLU A 254 6.95 20.61 -10.13
C GLU A 254 7.31 20.21 -11.57
N ALA A 255 6.95 18.98 -11.94
CA ALA A 255 7.20 18.41 -13.26
C ALA A 255 5.98 18.53 -14.20
N GLY A 256 4.79 18.74 -13.64
CA GLY A 256 3.55 18.85 -14.38
C GLY A 256 2.34 18.49 -13.53
N SER A 257 1.17 18.48 -14.18
CA SER A 257 -0.09 18.16 -13.52
C SER A 257 -0.95 17.22 -14.37
N LEU A 258 -1.80 16.45 -13.70
CA LEU A 258 -2.71 15.50 -14.31
C LEU A 258 -4.15 15.93 -13.97
N ARG A 259 -4.94 16.19 -15.00
CA ARG A 259 -6.32 16.67 -14.86
C ARG A 259 -7.29 15.49 -14.78
N ARG A 260 -7.77 15.22 -13.57
CA ARG A 260 -8.76 14.18 -13.30
C ARG A 260 -10.17 14.59 -13.74
N GLY A 261 -10.54 15.85 -13.54
CA GLY A 261 -11.83 16.38 -13.97
C GLY A 261 -12.09 17.81 -13.51
N ILE A 262 -13.24 18.35 -13.90
CA ILE A 262 -13.69 19.68 -13.46
C ILE A 262 -14.30 19.62 -12.06
N SER A 263 -15.02 18.54 -11.76
CA SER A 263 -15.72 18.36 -10.48
C SER A 263 -14.79 17.93 -9.35
N SER A 264 -15.01 18.52 -8.18
CA SER A 264 -14.34 18.12 -6.95
C SER A 264 -14.70 16.68 -6.59
N ALA A 265 -13.72 15.92 -6.10
CA ALA A 265 -13.94 14.58 -5.52
C ALA A 265 -12.74 14.21 -4.65
N VAL A 266 -13.01 13.50 -3.56
CA VAL A 266 -11.94 13.00 -2.69
C VAL A 266 -11.26 11.83 -3.38
N VAL A 267 -9.97 11.99 -3.67
CA VAL A 267 -9.13 10.90 -4.19
C VAL A 267 -8.68 10.04 -3.01
N VAL A 268 -8.94 8.74 -3.12
CA VAL A 268 -8.71 7.77 -2.03
C VAL A 268 -7.43 6.99 -2.25
N SER A 269 -7.05 6.72 -3.50
CA SER A 269 -5.82 6.00 -3.85
C SER A 269 -5.19 6.55 -5.12
N LEU A 270 -3.85 6.63 -5.09
CA LEU A 270 -2.99 6.85 -6.24
C LEU A 270 -2.07 5.64 -6.37
N ALA A 271 -1.96 5.06 -7.56
CA ALA A 271 -1.10 3.91 -7.82
C ALA A 271 -0.33 4.10 -9.13
N PHE A 272 0.99 4.03 -9.06
CA PHE A 272 1.86 3.91 -10.23
C PHE A 272 1.96 2.44 -10.67
N ASP A 273 2.25 2.22 -11.95
CA ASP A 273 2.68 0.92 -12.45
C ASP A 273 4.14 0.68 -12.08
N ALA A 274 4.57 -0.59 -12.12
CA ALA A 274 5.94 -0.96 -11.79
C ALA A 274 7.00 -0.21 -12.65
N SER A 275 6.68 0.09 -13.91
CA SER A 275 7.55 0.84 -14.82
C SER A 275 7.52 2.37 -14.62
N SER A 276 6.67 2.88 -13.71
CA SER A 276 6.52 4.31 -13.43
C SER A 276 6.10 5.14 -14.67
N THR A 277 5.40 4.53 -15.63
CA THR A 277 4.94 5.15 -16.88
C THR A 277 3.48 5.57 -16.83
N ARG A 278 2.70 5.01 -15.91
CA ARG A 278 1.29 5.33 -15.74
C ARG A 278 0.96 5.65 -14.29
N LEU A 279 -0.09 6.43 -14.09
CA LEU A 279 -0.69 6.66 -12.78
C LEU A 279 -2.20 6.41 -12.86
N ALA A 280 -2.74 5.63 -11.94
CA ALA A 280 -4.17 5.49 -11.71
C ALA A 280 -4.58 6.27 -10.46
N SER A 281 -5.77 6.88 -10.51
CA SER A 281 -6.36 7.64 -9.40
C SER A 281 -7.80 7.22 -9.18
N SER A 282 -8.11 6.68 -7.99
CA SER A 282 -9.48 6.32 -7.59
C SER A 282 -10.10 7.43 -6.73
N SER A 283 -11.39 7.70 -6.93
CA SER A 283 -12.13 8.69 -6.14
C SER A 283 -13.37 8.09 -5.50
N CYS A 284 -13.85 8.75 -4.43
CA CYS A 284 -15.10 8.40 -3.74
C CYS A 284 -16.37 8.61 -4.58
N ASN A 285 -16.23 9.17 -5.80
CA ASN A 285 -17.34 9.31 -6.76
C ASN A 285 -17.46 8.07 -7.66
N GLY A 286 -16.75 6.99 -7.33
CA GLY A 286 -16.83 5.72 -8.05
C GLY A 286 -16.18 5.75 -9.42
N THR A 287 -15.10 6.51 -9.57
CA THR A 287 -14.36 6.61 -10.83
C THR A 287 -12.86 6.41 -10.61
N VAL A 288 -12.23 5.74 -11.55
CA VAL A 288 -10.78 5.60 -11.67
C VAL A 288 -10.33 6.25 -12.97
N HIS A 289 -9.36 7.14 -12.88
CA HIS A 289 -8.74 7.80 -14.03
C HIS A 289 -7.31 7.31 -14.21
N VAL A 290 -6.91 7.03 -15.44
CA VAL A 290 -5.57 6.56 -15.80
C VAL A 290 -4.86 7.60 -16.67
N PHE A 291 -3.63 7.92 -16.29
CA PHE A 291 -2.80 8.94 -16.91
C PHE A 291 -1.49 8.35 -17.42
N ASP A 292 -1.01 8.86 -18.55
CA ASP A 292 0.35 8.64 -19.02
C ASP A 292 1.25 9.71 -18.39
N VAL A 293 2.20 9.27 -17.56
CA VAL A 293 3.13 10.19 -16.88
C VAL A 293 4.44 10.37 -17.64
N VAL A 294 4.68 9.61 -18.71
CA VAL A 294 5.88 9.74 -19.57
C VAL A 294 5.91 11.12 -20.21
N ALA A 295 4.74 11.67 -20.55
CA ALA A 295 4.63 13.03 -21.05
C ALA A 295 5.24 14.07 -20.07
N CYS A 296 5.25 13.81 -18.76
CA CYS A 296 5.82 14.70 -17.74
C CYS A 296 7.33 14.45 -17.49
N ARG A 297 7.98 13.55 -18.25
CA ARG A 297 9.42 13.24 -18.11
C ARG A 297 10.37 14.21 -18.77
N GLY A 298 9.86 15.13 -19.60
CA GLY A 298 10.66 16.13 -20.31
C GLY A 298 11.42 17.13 -19.41
N PRO A 299 12.38 17.89 -19.98
CA PRO A 299 13.06 18.96 -19.27
C PRO A 299 12.06 19.99 -18.74
N SER A 300 12.39 20.59 -17.58
CA SER A 300 11.52 21.34 -16.67
C SER A 300 10.95 22.67 -17.19
N ASP A 301 11.13 22.99 -18.47
CA ASP A 301 10.88 24.34 -19.00
C ASP A 301 9.39 24.61 -19.21
N ASP A 302 8.54 23.58 -19.27
CA ASP A 302 7.09 23.73 -19.32
C ASP A 302 6.43 23.36 -17.98
N LYS A 303 6.49 24.32 -17.03
CA LYS A 303 5.85 24.21 -15.71
C LYS A 303 4.33 24.05 -15.75
N HIS A 304 3.71 24.15 -16.92
CA HIS A 304 2.26 24.11 -17.09
C HIS A 304 1.77 22.89 -17.89
N LYS A 305 2.62 21.90 -18.12
CA LYS A 305 2.19 20.67 -18.79
C LYS A 305 1.08 19.98 -18.00
N GLU A 306 -0.13 20.04 -18.54
CA GLU A 306 -1.33 19.39 -17.99
C GLU A 306 -1.73 18.22 -18.87
N VAL A 307 -1.67 17.01 -18.33
CA VAL A 307 -2.04 15.77 -19.01
C VAL A 307 -3.44 15.35 -18.58
N ARG A 308 -4.30 14.99 -19.53
CA ARG A 308 -5.63 14.44 -19.24
C ARG A 308 -5.59 12.92 -19.13
N SER A 309 -6.54 12.34 -18.42
CA SER A 309 -6.67 10.88 -18.38
C SER A 309 -7.01 10.35 -19.77
N PHE A 310 -6.26 9.35 -20.23
CA PHE A 310 -6.55 8.67 -21.50
C PHE A 310 -7.60 7.56 -21.31
N ASN A 311 -7.73 7.03 -20.09
CA ASN A 311 -8.68 5.99 -19.76
C ASN A 311 -9.44 6.31 -18.46
N THR A 312 -10.74 6.01 -18.43
CA THR A 312 -11.59 6.11 -17.24
C THR A 312 -12.37 4.82 -17.02
N TYR A 313 -12.49 4.41 -15.77
CA TYR A 313 -13.36 3.31 -15.33
C TYR A 313 -14.36 3.84 -14.30
N ARG A 314 -15.63 3.44 -14.43
CA ARG A 314 -16.71 3.83 -13.52
C ARG A 314 -17.27 2.60 -12.83
N PHE A 315 -17.48 2.69 -11.53
CA PHE A 315 -18.07 1.62 -10.74
C PHE A 315 -19.56 1.48 -11.04
N ALA A 316 -20.11 0.30 -10.81
CA ALA A 316 -21.56 0.10 -10.82
C ALA A 316 -22.23 0.94 -9.73
N GLU A 317 -23.52 1.26 -9.90
CA GLU A 317 -24.26 2.15 -8.99
C GLU A 317 -24.16 1.75 -7.52
N LYS A 318 -24.21 0.44 -7.24
CA LYS A 318 -24.09 -0.14 -5.90
C LYS A 318 -22.77 0.22 -5.18
N ALA A 319 -21.70 0.45 -5.94
CA ALA A 319 -20.34 0.66 -5.44
C ALA A 319 -19.85 2.11 -5.58
N LEU A 320 -20.69 3.04 -6.05
CA LEU A 320 -20.27 4.42 -6.38
C LEU A 320 -19.66 5.20 -5.22
N LYS A 321 -20.01 4.86 -3.98
CA LYS A 321 -19.50 5.53 -2.78
C LYS A 321 -18.41 4.73 -2.05
N GLU A 322 -18.04 3.58 -2.57
CA GLU A 322 -17.07 2.72 -1.93
C GLU A 322 -15.65 3.27 -2.04
N ARG A 323 -14.89 3.07 -0.97
CA ARG A 323 -13.44 3.31 -0.99
C ARG A 323 -12.76 2.21 -1.81
N ALA A 324 -11.92 2.64 -2.74
CA ALA A 324 -11.27 1.76 -3.68
C ALA A 324 -9.74 1.90 -3.60
N GLY A 325 -9.08 0.86 -3.10
CA GLY A 325 -7.63 0.70 -3.26
C GLY A 325 -7.29 0.35 -4.70
N LEU A 326 -6.09 0.72 -5.13
CA LEU A 326 -5.59 0.43 -6.48
C LEU A 326 -4.29 -0.35 -6.43
N ILE A 327 -4.16 -1.30 -7.35
CA ILE A 327 -2.89 -1.94 -7.72
C ILE A 327 -2.79 -1.83 -9.24
N MET A 328 -1.67 -1.37 -9.76
CA MET A 328 -1.52 -1.20 -11.21
C MET A 328 -0.41 -2.06 -11.77
N THR A 329 -0.76 -2.88 -12.75
CA THR A 329 0.19 -3.68 -13.53
C THR A 329 0.49 -2.96 -14.85
N SER A 330 1.36 -3.54 -15.67
CA SER A 330 1.67 -2.98 -17.00
C SER A 330 0.49 -3.05 -17.98
N SER A 331 -0.40 -4.04 -17.84
CA SER A 331 -1.48 -4.32 -18.80
C SER A 331 -2.90 -4.11 -18.25
N SER A 332 -3.06 -4.03 -16.94
CA SER A 332 -4.35 -3.78 -16.29
C SER A 332 -4.16 -3.06 -14.95
N PHE A 333 -5.27 -2.78 -14.28
CA PHE A 333 -5.25 -2.39 -12.88
C PHE A 333 -6.35 -3.12 -12.11
N TRP A 334 -6.07 -3.34 -10.84
CA TRP A 334 -6.98 -3.97 -9.90
C TRP A 334 -7.60 -2.91 -9.01
N VAL A 335 -8.92 -2.97 -8.88
CA VAL A 335 -9.70 -2.13 -7.96
C VAL A 335 -10.11 -3.01 -6.79
N LEU A 336 -9.62 -2.67 -5.60
CA LEU A 336 -9.94 -3.37 -4.35
C LEU A 336 -11.00 -2.57 -3.60
N LEU A 337 -12.25 -3.00 -3.67
CA LEU A 337 -13.36 -2.33 -3.00
C LEU A 337 -13.44 -2.73 -1.53
N GLU A 338 -13.90 -1.80 -0.68
CA GLU A 338 -14.04 -2.04 0.76
C GLU A 338 -15.10 -3.11 1.09
N SER A 339 -16.05 -3.36 0.18
CA SER A 339 -17.01 -4.48 0.27
C SER A 339 -16.39 -5.87 0.08
N GLY A 340 -15.13 -5.95 -0.38
CA GLY A 340 -14.46 -7.21 -0.71
C GLY A 340 -14.59 -7.64 -2.17
N GLU A 341 -15.25 -6.86 -3.02
CA GLU A 341 -15.19 -7.05 -4.47
C GLU A 341 -13.82 -6.59 -5.02
N ILE A 342 -13.25 -7.40 -5.91
CA ILE A 342 -11.99 -7.12 -6.61
C ILE A 342 -12.26 -7.10 -8.10
N HIS A 343 -12.03 -5.97 -8.74
CA HIS A 343 -12.22 -5.83 -10.19
C HIS A 343 -10.87 -5.85 -10.90
N ASN A 344 -10.72 -6.70 -11.92
CA ASN A 344 -9.64 -6.61 -12.89
C ASN A 344 -10.09 -5.75 -14.06
N VAL A 345 -9.38 -4.66 -14.33
CA VAL A 345 -9.78 -3.69 -15.34
C VAL A 345 -8.63 -3.49 -16.31
N GLY A 346 -8.86 -3.89 -17.56
CA GLY A 346 -7.92 -3.71 -18.66
C GLY A 346 -7.95 -2.29 -19.23
N PHE A 347 -6.80 -1.85 -19.73
CA PHE A 347 -6.73 -0.63 -20.54
C PHE A 347 -7.42 -0.85 -21.89
N SER A 348 -7.83 0.25 -22.52
CA SER A 348 -8.54 0.22 -23.80
C SER A 348 -7.92 1.22 -24.77
N SER A 349 -8.01 0.94 -26.06
CA SER A 349 -7.75 1.94 -27.10
C SER A 349 -8.83 3.02 -27.16
N THR A 350 -10.01 2.76 -26.58
CA THR A 350 -11.04 3.76 -26.34
C THR A 350 -10.82 4.45 -25.00
N ALA A 351 -11.47 5.61 -24.78
CA ALA A 351 -11.33 6.35 -23.52
C ALA A 351 -11.87 5.62 -22.28
N ASN A 352 -12.63 4.54 -22.43
CA ASN A 352 -13.22 3.79 -21.32
C ASN A 352 -12.48 2.47 -21.12
N CYS A 353 -12.09 2.18 -19.88
CA CYS A 353 -11.46 0.91 -19.54
C CYS A 353 -12.45 -0.26 -19.68
N ILE A 354 -11.93 -1.47 -19.81
CA ILE A 354 -12.71 -2.69 -20.00
C ILE A 354 -12.65 -3.52 -18.72
N LEU A 355 -13.81 -3.82 -18.12
CA LEU A 355 -13.89 -4.74 -17.00
C LEU A 355 -13.63 -6.17 -17.50
N GLN A 356 -12.54 -6.78 -17.05
CA GLN A 356 -12.13 -8.11 -17.50
C GLN A 356 -12.71 -9.21 -16.61
N SER A 357 -12.72 -9.01 -15.29
CA SER A 357 -13.26 -9.98 -14.33
C SER A 357 -13.61 -9.30 -13.02
N VAL A 358 -14.58 -9.86 -12.30
CA VAL A 358 -14.93 -9.47 -10.92
C VAL A 358 -14.78 -10.70 -10.04
N TRP A 359 -14.14 -10.50 -8.90
CA TRP A 359 -13.95 -11.52 -7.88
C TRP A 359 -14.55 -11.02 -6.58
N SER A 360 -15.01 -11.95 -5.75
CA SER A 360 -15.53 -11.66 -4.42
C SER A 360 -14.67 -12.40 -3.41
N LEU A 361 -14.23 -11.68 -2.39
CA LEU A 361 -13.50 -12.24 -1.24
C LEU A 361 -14.43 -12.85 -0.17
N LYS A 362 -15.74 -12.97 -0.44
CA LYS A 362 -16.70 -13.62 0.48
C LYS A 362 -16.61 -15.14 0.47
#